data_AF-Q8KU13-F1
#
_entry.id   AF-Q8KU13-F1
#
_cell.length_a   1.000
_cell.length_b   1.000
_cell.length_c   1.000
_cell.angle_alpha   90.00
_cell.angle_beta   90.00
_cell.angle_gamma   90.00
#
_symmetry.space_group_name_H-M   'P 1'
#
loop_
_entity.id
_entity.type
_entity.pdbx_description
1 polymer ?
#
loop_
_entity_poly.entity_id
_entity_poly.type
_entity_poly.pdbx_seq_one_letter_code
_entity_poly.pdbx_strand_id
1 'polypeptide(L)'
;MNINDNLSINSPVDNKNVVVVRARKTDTVFKAFKVAPNIWVAPERYYGESLSIDEEYKVDGGIYDSNFLSQDSEKDKFLQAIITLLKRINSTNAGEKLLSLISTAIPFPYGYIGGGYYAPNMITFGSAPKSNKKLNSLISSTIPFPYAGYRETNYLSSEDNKSFYASNIVIFGPGANIVENNTVFYKKEDAENGMGT
;
A
#
# COMPACT_ATOMS: atom_id res chain seq x y z
N MET A 1 2.14 0.78 19.94
CA MET A 1 2.40 1.76 18.85
C MET A 1 1.52 2.99 19.05
N ASN A 2 1.89 4.19 18.58
CA ASN A 2 1.03 5.38 18.69
C ASN A 2 0.09 5.49 17.47
N ILE A 3 -1.22 5.59 17.72
CA ILE A 3 -2.25 5.78 16.70
C ILE A 3 -2.75 7.22 16.81
N ASN A 4 -2.62 7.99 15.73
CA ASN A 4 -3.09 9.37 15.66
C ASN A 4 -4.61 9.40 15.59
N ASP A 5 -5.24 10.00 16.60
CA ASP A 5 -6.68 10.13 16.75
C ASP A 5 -7.19 11.57 16.64
N ASN A 6 -6.31 12.53 16.41
CA ASN A 6 -6.65 13.93 16.24
C ASN A 6 -6.91 14.28 14.76
N LEU A 7 -7.59 13.39 14.05
CA LEU A 7 -7.87 13.51 12.63
C LEU A 7 -9.38 13.51 12.41
N SER A 8 -9.86 14.38 11.53
CA SER A 8 -11.24 14.41 11.06
C SER A 8 -11.26 14.62 9.55
N ILE A 9 -12.39 14.33 8.89
CA ILE A 9 -12.50 14.55 7.45
C ILE A 9 -12.19 16.01 7.06
N ASN A 10 -12.49 16.94 7.97
CA ASN A 10 -12.29 18.38 7.83
C ASN A 10 -10.87 18.85 8.18
N SER A 11 -9.99 17.98 8.67
CA SER A 11 -8.59 18.36 8.93
C SER A 11 -7.96 18.94 7.66
N PRO A 12 -7.28 20.09 7.73
CA PRO A 12 -6.66 20.71 6.56
C PRO A 12 -5.51 19.85 6.06
N VAL A 13 -5.22 19.95 4.76
CA VAL A 13 -4.03 19.33 4.15
C VAL A 13 -2.80 20.02 4.71
N ASP A 14 -1.95 19.27 5.41
CA ASP A 14 -0.75 19.77 6.09
C ASP A 14 0.55 19.24 5.45
N ASN A 15 0.43 18.44 4.38
CA ASN A 15 1.55 17.77 3.70
C ASN A 15 2.40 16.89 4.62
N LYS A 16 1.82 16.41 5.74
CA LYS A 16 2.51 15.58 6.73
C LYS A 16 1.64 14.43 7.23
N ASN A 17 0.50 14.74 7.84
CA ASN A 17 -0.47 13.77 8.34
C ASN A 17 -1.73 13.72 7.48
N VAL A 18 -2.03 14.78 6.75
CA VAL A 18 -3.17 14.87 5.84
C VAL A 18 -2.64 15.35 4.49
N VAL A 19 -2.82 14.51 3.47
CA VAL A 19 -2.23 14.70 2.13
C VAL A 19 -3.28 14.44 1.06
N VAL A 20 -3.09 15.03 -0.12
CA VAL A 20 -3.80 14.65 -1.35
C VAL A 20 -2.79 13.96 -2.25
N VAL A 21 -3.09 12.72 -2.61
CA VAL A 21 -2.15 11.82 -3.30
C VAL A 21 -2.79 11.19 -4.52
N ARG A 22 -1.94 10.78 -5.45
CA ARG A 22 -2.34 10.12 -6.69
C ARG A 22 -2.56 8.62 -6.47
N ALA A 23 -3.63 8.09 -7.06
CA ALA A 23 -3.87 6.66 -7.14
C ALA A 23 -3.01 6.04 -8.24
N ARG A 24 -1.98 5.27 -7.85
CA ARG A 24 -1.03 4.66 -8.78
C ARG A 24 -0.47 5.70 -9.78
N LYS A 25 -0.41 5.36 -11.06
CA LYS A 25 -0.07 6.24 -12.17
C LYS A 25 -1.33 6.66 -12.96
N THR A 26 -2.44 6.90 -12.26
CA THR A 26 -3.69 7.41 -12.86
C THR A 26 -3.84 8.91 -12.58
N ASP A 27 -4.81 9.59 -13.19
CA ASP A 27 -5.16 10.97 -12.88
C ASP A 27 -6.11 11.10 -11.68
N THR A 28 -6.50 9.99 -11.07
CA THR A 28 -7.33 9.98 -9.87
C THR A 28 -6.51 10.38 -8.64
N VAL A 29 -7.05 11.31 -7.86
CA VAL A 29 -6.47 11.75 -6.58
C VAL A 29 -7.44 11.48 -5.43
N PHE A 30 -6.89 11.26 -4.24
CA PHE A 30 -7.68 11.06 -3.03
C PHE A 30 -6.99 11.68 -1.82
N LYS A 31 -7.78 12.03 -0.81
CA LYS A 31 -7.29 12.53 0.48
C LYS A 31 -6.92 11.35 1.38
N ALA A 32 -5.74 11.39 1.98
CA ALA A 32 -5.24 10.34 2.86
C ALA A 32 -4.79 10.90 4.21
N PHE A 33 -4.99 10.10 5.24
CA PHE A 33 -4.78 10.45 6.65
C PHE A 33 -3.79 9.47 7.29
N LYS A 34 -2.66 9.99 7.78
CA LYS A 34 -1.63 9.22 8.46
C LYS A 34 -2.06 8.92 9.88
N VAL A 35 -2.56 7.71 10.09
CA VAL A 35 -2.96 7.23 11.42
C VAL A 35 -1.78 6.64 12.20
N ALA A 36 -0.73 6.23 11.51
CA ALA A 36 0.47 5.64 12.10
C ALA A 36 1.67 5.72 11.13
N PRO A 37 2.93 5.53 11.58
CA PRO A 37 4.06 5.44 10.65
C PRO A 37 3.83 4.38 9.56
N ASN A 38 3.90 4.80 8.29
CA ASN A 38 3.67 4.00 7.08
C ASN A 38 2.27 3.35 6.96
N ILE A 39 1.27 3.81 7.75
CA ILE A 39 -0.11 3.35 7.69
C ILE A 39 -1.02 4.56 7.46
N TRP A 40 -1.76 4.51 6.36
CA TRP A 40 -2.65 5.58 5.91
C TRP A 40 -4.08 5.07 5.80
N VAL A 41 -5.04 5.98 5.97
CA VAL A 41 -6.47 5.75 5.72
C VAL A 41 -6.93 6.71 4.64
N ALA A 42 -7.59 6.19 3.63
CA ALA A 42 -8.27 6.96 2.59
C ALA A 42 -9.77 6.73 2.76
N PRO A 43 -10.51 7.66 3.42
CA PRO A 43 -11.94 7.52 3.67
C PRO A 43 -12.76 7.82 2.41
N GLU A 44 -12.48 7.06 1.36
CA GLU A 44 -13.06 7.14 0.02
C GLU A 44 -13.31 5.72 -0.48
N ARG A 45 -14.15 5.57 -1.51
CA ARG A 45 -14.35 4.28 -2.19
C ARG A 45 -13.07 3.83 -2.88
N TYR A 46 -12.85 2.52 -2.98
CA TYR A 46 -11.65 2.00 -3.62
C TYR A 46 -11.64 2.38 -5.11
N TYR A 47 -10.63 3.15 -5.52
CA TYR A 47 -10.52 3.72 -6.87
C TYR A 47 -10.32 2.68 -7.98
N GLY A 48 -9.92 1.45 -7.64
CA GLY A 48 -9.60 0.40 -8.60
C GLY A 48 -10.81 -0.36 -9.13
N GLU A 49 -12.01 -0.06 -8.64
CA GLU A 49 -13.25 -0.74 -9.00
C GLU A 49 -14.34 0.26 -9.43
N SER A 50 -15.13 -0.12 -10.45
CA SER A 50 -16.31 0.65 -10.86
C SER A 50 -17.41 0.52 -9.81
N LEU A 51 -18.00 1.64 -9.38
CA LEU A 51 -19.11 1.63 -8.43
C LEU A 51 -20.45 1.25 -9.07
N SER A 52 -20.54 1.34 -10.40
CA SER A 52 -21.68 0.86 -11.19
C SER A 52 -21.30 -0.46 -11.84
N ILE A 53 -22.00 -1.53 -11.44
CA ILE A 53 -21.84 -2.88 -11.96
C ILE A 53 -23.20 -3.34 -12.50
N ASP A 54 -23.20 -3.91 -13.70
CA ASP A 54 -24.40 -4.46 -14.32
C ASP A 54 -24.95 -5.63 -13.48
N GLU A 55 -26.28 -5.78 -13.44
CA GLU A 55 -26.95 -6.80 -12.61
C GLU A 55 -26.43 -8.22 -12.86
N GLU A 56 -26.01 -8.54 -14.09
CA GLU A 56 -25.49 -9.86 -14.45
C GLU A 56 -24.14 -10.21 -13.79
N TYR A 57 -23.38 -9.20 -13.34
CA TYR A 57 -22.10 -9.38 -12.65
C TYR A 57 -22.21 -9.24 -11.12
N LYS A 58 -23.40 -8.96 -10.59
CA LYS A 58 -23.60 -8.91 -9.14
C LYS A 58 -23.59 -10.31 -8.55
N VAL A 59 -22.81 -10.49 -7.49
CA VAL A 59 -22.69 -11.76 -6.79
C VAL A 59 -23.76 -11.89 -5.72
N ASP A 60 -24.20 -13.13 -5.47
CA ASP A 60 -25.17 -13.41 -4.41
C ASP A 60 -24.62 -12.99 -3.03
N GLY A 61 -25.49 -12.39 -2.21
CA GLY A 61 -25.13 -11.79 -0.92
C GLY A 61 -24.34 -10.48 -0.98
N GLY A 62 -24.00 -9.98 -2.18
CA GLY A 62 -23.38 -8.67 -2.35
C GLY A 62 -24.34 -7.52 -2.10
N ILE A 63 -23.82 -6.40 -1.58
CA ILE A 63 -24.58 -5.15 -1.43
C ILE A 63 -23.92 -4.09 -2.31
N TYR A 64 -24.68 -3.54 -3.25
CA TYR A 64 -24.18 -2.60 -4.24
C TYR A 64 -24.89 -1.26 -4.08
N ASP A 65 -24.15 -0.29 -3.57
CA ASP A 65 -24.63 1.07 -3.38
C ASP A 65 -23.55 2.05 -3.84
N SER A 66 -23.80 2.77 -4.94
CA SER A 66 -22.88 3.77 -5.48
C SER A 66 -22.82 5.03 -4.63
N ASN A 67 -23.82 5.28 -3.78
CA ASN A 67 -23.91 6.46 -2.92
C ASN A 67 -23.28 6.23 -1.53
N PHE A 68 -23.00 4.97 -1.16
CA PHE A 68 -22.29 4.66 0.08
C PHE A 68 -20.92 5.36 0.12
N LEU A 69 -20.59 5.96 1.27
CA LEU A 69 -19.33 6.70 1.50
C LEU A 69 -19.17 7.93 0.57
N SER A 70 -20.27 8.48 0.05
CA SER A 70 -20.24 9.67 -0.80
C SER A 70 -20.24 10.97 0.01
N GLN A 71 -20.85 10.95 1.20
CA GLN A 71 -21.04 12.14 2.03
C GLN A 71 -19.88 12.33 3.02
N ASP A 72 -19.45 13.56 3.27
CA ASP A 72 -18.39 13.87 4.24
C ASP A 72 -18.68 13.30 5.64
N SER A 73 -19.95 13.25 6.04
CA SER A 73 -20.36 12.65 7.30
C SER A 73 -20.14 11.14 7.36
N GLU A 74 -20.28 10.42 6.24
CA GLU A 74 -19.96 9.00 6.15
C GLU A 74 -18.45 8.78 6.12
N LYS A 75 -17.72 9.62 5.38
CA LYS A 75 -16.26 9.59 5.30
C LYS A 75 -15.61 9.82 6.67
N ASP A 76 -16.12 10.77 7.44
CA ASP A 76 -15.66 10.99 8.82
C ASP A 76 -15.98 9.78 9.72
N LYS A 77 -17.21 9.26 9.68
CA LYS A 77 -17.58 8.04 10.41
C LYS A 77 -16.67 6.86 10.08
N PHE A 78 -16.35 6.68 8.80
CA PHE A 78 -15.43 5.64 8.34
C PHE A 78 -14.03 5.86 8.92
N LEU A 79 -13.48 7.08 8.81
CA LEU A 79 -12.17 7.42 9.38
C LEU A 79 -12.12 7.13 10.89
N GLN A 80 -13.12 7.58 11.65
CA GLN A 80 -13.19 7.33 13.10
C GLN A 80 -13.34 5.84 13.42
N ALA A 81 -14.11 5.09 12.63
CA ALA A 81 -14.26 3.64 12.79
C ALA A 81 -12.92 2.92 12.61
N ILE A 82 -12.15 3.25 11.56
CA ILE A 82 -10.83 2.66 11.33
C ILE A 82 -9.86 3.03 12.45
N ILE A 83 -9.80 4.29 12.89
CA ILE A 83 -8.96 4.72 14.03
C ILE A 83 -9.32 3.92 15.29
N THR A 84 -10.62 3.75 15.57
CA THR A 84 -11.12 2.98 16.71
C THR A 84 -10.71 1.51 16.65
N LEU A 85 -10.84 0.88 15.48
CA LEU A 85 -10.44 -0.50 15.27
C LEU A 85 -8.91 -0.69 15.40
N LEU A 86 -8.11 0.22 14.86
CA LEU A 86 -6.65 0.19 15.01
C LEU A 86 -6.23 0.35 16.48
N LYS A 87 -6.87 1.26 17.23
CA LYS A 87 -6.66 1.38 18.68
C LYS A 87 -7.02 0.09 19.42
N ARG A 88 -8.14 -0.54 19.07
CA ARG A 88 -8.57 -1.82 19.64
C ARG A 88 -7.57 -2.94 19.36
N ILE A 89 -7.02 -3.03 18.15
CA ILE A 89 -5.98 -4.01 17.82
C ILE A 89 -4.72 -3.72 18.65
N ASN A 90 -4.30 -2.46 18.67
CA ASN A 90 -3.10 -1.99 19.35
C ASN A 90 -3.18 -2.06 20.89
N SER A 91 -4.36 -2.24 21.50
CA SER A 91 -4.48 -2.41 22.96
C SER A 91 -4.09 -3.81 23.44
N THR A 92 -3.85 -4.75 22.52
CA THR A 92 -3.38 -6.11 22.82
C THR A 92 -1.89 -6.25 22.48
N ASN A 93 -1.14 -7.03 23.26
CA ASN A 93 0.30 -7.23 23.01
C ASN A 93 0.58 -7.83 21.61
N ALA A 94 -0.24 -8.79 21.18
CA ALA A 94 -0.12 -9.40 19.86
C ALA A 94 -0.45 -8.41 18.74
N GLY A 95 -1.53 -7.63 18.88
CA GLY A 95 -1.92 -6.63 17.90
C GLY A 95 -0.94 -5.46 17.81
N GLU A 96 -0.37 -5.01 18.92
CA GLU A 96 0.71 -4.01 18.92
C GLU A 96 1.94 -4.51 18.15
N LYS A 97 2.37 -5.75 18.38
CA LYS A 97 3.50 -6.36 17.66
C LYS A 97 3.21 -6.48 16.16
N LEU A 98 2.00 -6.90 15.80
CA LEU A 98 1.55 -6.99 14.41
C LEU A 98 1.61 -5.63 13.70
N LEU A 99 1.00 -4.60 14.30
CA LEU A 99 0.99 -3.26 13.72
C LEU A 99 2.40 -2.64 13.64
N SER A 100 3.25 -2.92 14.63
CA SER A 100 4.65 -2.48 14.62
C SER A 100 5.45 -3.16 13.51
N LEU A 101 5.19 -4.45 13.23
CA LEU A 101 5.78 -5.16 12.11
C LEU A 101 5.30 -4.59 10.78
N ILE A 102 3.99 -4.40 10.61
CA ILE A 102 3.42 -3.77 9.40
C ILE A 102 4.03 -2.39 9.13
N SER A 103 4.22 -1.61 10.19
CA SER A 103 4.81 -0.27 10.12
C SER A 103 6.27 -0.27 9.68
N THR A 104 7.05 -1.28 10.10
CA THR A 104 8.50 -1.33 9.88
C THR A 104 8.94 -2.27 8.75
N ALA A 105 8.08 -3.20 8.31
CA ALA A 105 8.31 -4.11 7.19
C ALA A 105 8.16 -3.38 5.84
N ILE A 106 9.04 -2.39 5.61
CA ILE A 106 9.10 -1.68 4.33
C ILE A 106 9.53 -2.65 3.23
N PRO A 107 8.90 -2.60 2.05
CA PRO A 107 9.41 -3.21 0.82
C PRO A 107 10.88 -2.96 0.58
N PHE A 108 11.57 -3.96 0.04
CA PHE A 108 12.99 -3.88 -0.23
C PHE A 108 13.26 -2.83 -1.34
N PRO A 109 14.20 -1.89 -1.15
CA PRO A 109 14.47 -0.86 -2.13
C PRO A 109 15.23 -1.39 -3.35
N TYR A 110 14.99 -0.77 -4.49
CA TYR A 110 15.77 -1.00 -5.72
C TYR A 110 17.12 -0.29 -5.63
N GLY A 111 18.14 -0.86 -6.24
CA GLY A 111 19.48 -0.27 -6.31
C GLY A 111 19.82 0.28 -7.70
N TYR A 112 20.56 1.39 -7.76
CA TYR A 112 20.96 2.02 -9.03
C TYR A 112 22.25 1.43 -9.62
N ILE A 113 22.18 0.94 -10.87
CA ILE A 113 23.33 0.45 -11.64
C ILE A 113 23.22 0.97 -13.09
N GLY A 114 24.29 1.57 -13.62
CA GLY A 114 24.47 1.71 -15.07
C GLY A 114 23.33 2.39 -15.85
N GLY A 115 22.65 3.38 -15.27
CA GLY A 115 21.58 4.13 -15.95
C GLY A 115 20.15 3.77 -15.51
N GLY A 116 19.96 2.84 -14.57
CA GLY A 116 18.63 2.43 -14.11
C GLY A 116 18.59 1.86 -12.70
N TYR A 117 17.37 1.70 -12.17
CA TYR A 117 17.11 1.04 -10.89
C TYR A 117 16.67 -0.40 -11.12
N TYR A 118 17.30 -1.34 -10.42
CA TYR A 118 17.04 -2.76 -10.56
C TYR A 118 16.76 -3.38 -9.20
N ALA A 119 15.87 -4.38 -9.18
CA ALA A 119 15.71 -5.21 -8.01
C ALA A 119 17.05 -5.91 -7.75
N PRO A 120 17.52 -5.97 -6.50
CA PRO A 120 18.70 -6.76 -6.20
C PRO A 120 18.47 -8.20 -6.65
N ASN A 121 19.50 -8.84 -7.22
CA ASN A 121 19.47 -10.27 -7.49
C ASN A 121 19.34 -11.04 -6.16
N MET A 122 18.12 -11.25 -5.70
CA MET A 122 17.85 -12.11 -4.55
C MET A 122 18.04 -13.54 -5.02
N ILE A 123 19.16 -14.15 -4.62
CA ILE A 123 19.46 -15.54 -4.91
C ILE A 123 18.33 -16.40 -4.33
N THR A 124 17.50 -16.97 -5.19
CA THR A 124 16.49 -17.95 -4.79
C THR A 124 17.22 -19.27 -4.55
N PHE A 125 17.51 -19.61 -3.29
CA PHE A 125 17.95 -20.96 -2.97
C PHE A 125 16.81 -21.93 -3.25
N GLY A 126 16.98 -22.83 -4.24
CA GLY A 126 16.05 -23.96 -4.46
C GLY A 126 15.37 -24.05 -5.82
N SER A 127 15.60 -23.13 -6.77
CA SER A 127 15.20 -23.39 -8.16
C SER A 127 16.26 -24.26 -8.85
N ALA A 128 16.00 -25.57 -8.90
CA ALA A 128 16.85 -26.48 -9.66
C ALA A 128 16.86 -26.05 -11.14
N PRO A 129 18.03 -25.78 -11.75
CA PRO A 129 18.09 -25.39 -13.15
C PRO A 129 17.68 -26.58 -14.03
N LYS A 130 16.56 -26.43 -14.75
CA LYS A 130 16.19 -27.34 -15.85
C LYS A 130 17.09 -27.08 -17.07
N SER A 131 18.39 -27.39 -16.97
CA SER A 131 19.23 -27.79 -18.10
C SER A 131 20.70 -27.93 -17.67
N ASN A 132 21.26 -29.11 -17.91
CA ASN A 132 22.69 -29.38 -17.86
C ASN A 132 23.42 -28.63 -19.00
N LYS A 133 23.98 -27.45 -18.72
CA LYS A 133 25.12 -26.92 -19.48
C LYS A 133 26.09 -26.24 -18.52
N LYS A 134 27.18 -26.96 -18.22
CA LYS A 134 28.44 -26.47 -17.64
C LYS A 134 28.28 -25.40 -16.54
N LEU A 135 27.89 -25.82 -15.33
CA LEU A 135 28.28 -25.12 -14.10
C LEU A 135 29.80 -25.26 -13.96
N ASN A 136 30.56 -24.32 -14.51
CA ASN A 136 31.94 -23.99 -14.12
C ASN A 136 32.42 -22.79 -14.95
N SER A 137 31.81 -21.64 -14.74
CA SER A 137 32.50 -20.34 -14.71
C SER A 137 31.49 -19.25 -14.34
N LEU A 138 31.84 -18.45 -13.35
CA LEU A 138 31.21 -17.15 -13.04
C LEU A 138 29.81 -17.19 -12.38
N ILE A 139 29.65 -17.91 -11.26
CA ILE A 139 28.91 -17.28 -10.16
C ILE A 139 29.89 -16.34 -9.48
N SER A 140 30.22 -15.25 -10.17
CA SER A 140 30.74 -14.07 -9.50
C SER A 140 29.53 -13.49 -8.79
N SER A 141 29.29 -13.93 -7.56
CA SER A 141 28.39 -13.25 -6.62
C SER A 141 29.03 -11.92 -6.21
N THR A 142 29.25 -11.05 -7.19
CA THR A 142 29.53 -9.66 -6.92
C THR A 142 28.16 -9.03 -6.82
N ILE A 143 27.65 -8.99 -5.59
CA ILE A 143 26.67 -7.96 -5.25
C ILE A 143 27.31 -6.65 -5.75
N PRO A 144 26.68 -5.87 -6.64
CA PRO A 144 27.19 -4.56 -6.97
C PRO A 144 26.97 -3.66 -5.76
N PHE A 145 27.78 -3.90 -4.72
CA PHE A 145 28.09 -2.93 -3.69
C PHE A 145 29.31 -2.18 -4.20
N PRO A 146 29.23 -0.85 -4.34
CA PRO A 146 28.12 0.03 -3.95
C PRO A 146 27.15 0.33 -5.11
N TYR A 147 25.84 0.29 -4.85
CA TYR A 147 24.85 1.01 -5.65
C TYR A 147 25.10 2.52 -5.53
N ALA A 148 24.91 3.29 -6.60
CA ALA A 148 25.06 4.76 -6.53
C ALA A 148 23.89 5.45 -5.80
N GLY A 149 22.85 4.70 -5.45
CA GLY A 149 21.67 5.17 -4.72
C GLY A 149 20.64 4.05 -4.56
N TYR A 150 19.71 4.26 -3.64
CA TYR A 150 18.56 3.38 -3.41
C TYR A 150 17.27 4.11 -3.71
N ARG A 151 16.25 3.36 -4.12
CA ARG A 151 14.89 3.86 -4.35
C ARG A 151 13.87 2.91 -3.79
N GLU A 152 13.11 3.38 -2.81
CA GLU A 152 11.99 2.68 -2.23
C GLU A 152 10.80 2.61 -3.20
N THR A 153 9.91 1.63 -2.98
CA THR A 153 8.65 1.47 -3.74
C THR A 153 7.41 1.82 -2.93
N ASN A 154 7.53 1.88 -1.61
CA ASN A 154 6.44 2.05 -0.66
C ASN A 154 6.15 3.52 -0.39
N TYR A 155 5.65 4.25 -1.39
CA TYR A 155 5.31 5.65 -1.23
C TYR A 155 4.03 6.06 -1.97
N LEU A 156 3.41 7.13 -1.47
CA LEU A 156 2.35 7.87 -2.13
C LEU A 156 2.95 9.16 -2.70
N SER A 157 2.65 9.47 -3.97
CA SER A 157 3.06 10.73 -4.59
C SER A 157 1.96 11.78 -4.46
N SER A 158 2.32 13.03 -4.19
CA SER A 158 1.41 14.17 -4.30
C SER A 158 0.86 14.30 -5.72
N GLU A 159 -0.23 15.04 -5.87
CA GLU A 159 -0.87 15.31 -7.17
C GLU A 159 0.11 15.88 -8.22
N ASP A 160 0.99 16.80 -7.79
CA ASP A 160 2.03 17.42 -8.62
C ASP A 160 3.30 16.57 -8.79
N ASN A 161 3.34 15.39 -8.17
CA ASN A 161 4.44 14.43 -8.19
C ASN A 161 5.78 15.00 -7.69
N LYS A 162 5.76 16.00 -6.80
CA LYS A 162 6.95 16.62 -6.19
C LYS A 162 7.21 16.17 -4.75
N SER A 163 6.18 15.70 -4.05
CA SER A 163 6.27 15.23 -2.68
C SER A 163 5.97 13.74 -2.61
N PHE A 164 6.70 13.03 -1.76
CA PHE A 164 6.58 11.58 -1.58
C PHE A 164 6.42 11.25 -0.10
N TYR A 165 5.45 10.39 0.19
CA TYR A 165 5.08 10.01 1.56
C TYR A 165 5.19 8.50 1.72
N ALA A 166 6.06 8.02 2.61
CA ALA A 166 6.23 6.58 2.85
C ALA A 166 4.92 5.92 3.34
N SER A 167 4.60 4.75 2.77
CA SER A 167 3.35 4.03 3.00
C SER A 167 3.50 2.54 2.70
N ASN A 168 3.31 1.70 3.72
CA ASN A 168 3.23 0.25 3.58
C ASN A 168 1.78 -0.22 3.39
N ILE A 169 0.84 0.44 4.08
CA ILE A 169 -0.59 0.13 4.00
C ILE A 169 -1.39 1.41 3.77
N VAL A 170 -2.37 1.32 2.87
CA VAL A 170 -3.46 2.29 2.73
C VAL A 170 -4.80 1.55 2.88
N ILE A 171 -5.60 1.96 3.85
CA ILE A 171 -6.92 1.39 4.12
C ILE A 171 -7.97 2.24 3.40
N PHE A 172 -8.66 1.66 2.43
CA PHE A 172 -9.76 2.29 1.69
C PHE A 172 -11.11 1.83 2.23
N GLY A 173 -12.16 2.61 1.91
CA GLY A 173 -13.51 2.08 1.88
C GLY A 173 -13.68 1.01 0.80
N PRO A 174 -14.83 0.31 0.76
CA PRO A 174 -15.05 -0.77 -0.18
C PRO A 174 -15.05 -0.27 -1.63
N GLY A 175 -14.79 -1.20 -2.54
CA GLY A 175 -15.01 -1.02 -3.97
C GLY A 175 -16.49 -1.11 -4.32
N ALA A 176 -16.85 -1.90 -5.33
CA ALA A 176 -18.22 -1.95 -5.82
C ALA A 176 -19.20 -2.61 -4.84
N ASN A 177 -18.81 -3.78 -4.31
CA ASN A 177 -19.55 -4.53 -3.32
C ASN A 177 -19.18 -4.04 -1.91
N ILE A 178 -20.11 -3.40 -1.20
CA ILE A 178 -19.79 -2.69 0.06
C ILE A 178 -19.54 -3.61 1.25
N VAL A 179 -19.85 -4.90 1.13
CA VAL A 179 -19.59 -5.92 2.16
C VAL A 179 -18.34 -6.75 1.89
N GLU A 180 -17.61 -6.45 0.82
CA GLU A 180 -16.39 -7.15 0.45
C GLU A 180 -15.14 -6.46 1.04
N ASN A 181 -14.39 -7.21 1.84
CA ASN A 181 -13.06 -6.80 2.30
C ASN A 181 -12.00 -7.49 1.45
N ASN A 182 -11.00 -6.74 0.99
CA ASN A 182 -9.94 -7.27 0.14
C ASN A 182 -8.58 -6.62 0.45
N THR A 183 -7.50 -7.30 0.03
CA THR A 183 -6.13 -6.79 0.04
C THR A 183 -5.59 -6.81 -1.39
N VAL A 184 -5.18 -5.66 -1.90
CA VAL A 184 -4.72 -5.52 -3.28
C VAL A 184 -3.24 -5.16 -3.32
N PHE A 185 -2.45 -5.93 -4.05
CA PHE A 185 -1.04 -5.62 -4.30
C PHE A 185 -0.90 -4.34 -5.13
N TYR A 186 0.11 -3.52 -4.84
CA TYR A 186 0.38 -2.35 -5.67
C TYR A 186 1.14 -2.74 -6.96
N LYS A 187 2.13 -3.65 -6.88
CA LYS A 187 2.80 -4.27 -8.04
C LYS A 187 2.94 -5.79 -7.87
N LYS A 188 2.15 -6.56 -8.61
CA LYS A 188 2.06 -8.04 -8.46
C LYS A 188 3.43 -8.74 -8.38
N GLU A 189 4.31 -8.43 -9.32
CA GLU A 189 5.64 -9.05 -9.43
C GLU A 189 6.47 -8.89 -8.16
N ASP A 190 6.42 -7.71 -7.53
CA ASP A 190 7.21 -7.41 -6.32
C ASP A 190 6.60 -8.07 -5.08
N ALA A 191 5.28 -8.30 -5.06
CA ALA A 191 4.60 -9.00 -3.98
C ALA A 191 4.93 -10.50 -3.98
N GLU A 192 5.29 -11.07 -5.14
CA GLU A 192 5.53 -12.51 -5.32
C GLU A 192 7.03 -12.87 -5.34
N ASN A 193 7.92 -11.93 -5.68
CA ASN A 193 9.35 -12.20 -5.82
C ASN A 193 10.16 -12.01 -4.53
N GLY A 194 9.53 -11.60 -3.42
CA GLY A 194 10.17 -11.36 -2.12
C GLY A 194 10.57 -9.90 -1.84
N MET A 195 10.33 -8.98 -2.79
CA MET A 195 10.59 -7.54 -2.59
C MET A 195 9.53 -6.88 -1.69
N GLY A 196 8.27 -7.31 -1.82
CA GLY A 196 7.11 -6.76 -1.13
C GLY A 196 6.51 -5.53 -1.83
N THR A 197 5.18 -5.40 -1.82
CA THR A 197 4.40 -4.23 -2.26
C THR A 197 2.90 -4.45 -2.09
#